data_AF-A0A2N3FNK4-F1
#
_entry.id   AF-A0A2N3FNK4-F1
#
_cell.length_a   1.000
_cell.length_b   1.000
_cell.length_c   1.000
_cell.angle_alpha   90.00
_cell.angle_beta   90.00
_cell.angle_gamma   90.00
#
_symmetry.space_group_name_H-M   'P 1'
#
loop_
_entity.id
_entity.type
_entity.pdbx_description
1 polymer ?
#
loop_
_entity_poly.entity_id
_entity_poly.type
_entity_poly.pdbx_seq_one_letter_code
_entity_poly.pdbx_strand_id
1 'polypeptide(L)' 'MDVLGLPLHPLVVHAAVVLVPLAALGALVVLAWARARDRYGWLVVAFAVAGAGAAVVARLSGEALAAGL' A
#
# COMPACT_ATOMS: atom_id res chain seq x y z
N MET A 1 17.29 -9.63 0.33
CA MET A 1 15.98 -10.22 0.00
C MET A 1 15.75 -9.91 -1.45
N ASP A 2 15.72 -10.90 -2.32
CA ASP A 2 15.54 -10.70 -3.76
C ASP A 2 14.28 -11.44 -4.19
N VAL A 3 13.39 -10.74 -4.91
CA VAL A 3 12.25 -11.36 -5.58
C VAL A 3 12.51 -11.23 -7.06
N LEU A 4 12.58 -12.38 -7.75
CA LEU A 4 12.83 -12.44 -9.20
C LEU A 4 14.15 -11.76 -9.64
N GLY A 5 15.16 -11.71 -8.77
CA GLY A 5 16.47 -11.11 -9.07
C GLY A 5 16.52 -9.58 -8.99
N LEU A 6 15.46 -8.93 -8.49
CA LEU A 6 15.41 -7.50 -8.24
C LEU A 6 15.38 -7.22 -6.74
N PRO A 7 16.01 -6.12 -6.26
CA PRO A 7 15.92 -5.73 -4.86
C PRO A 7 14.45 -5.57 -4.49
N LEU A 8 14.04 -6.30 -3.46
CA LEU A 8 12.64 -6.42 -3.02
C LEU A 8 12.08 -5.05 -2.56
N HIS A 9 12.99 -4.16 -2.13
CA HIS A 9 12.67 -2.85 -1.59
C HIS A 9 11.90 -1.92 -2.55
N PRO A 10 12.35 -1.62 -3.78
CA PRO A 10 11.58 -0.78 -4.72
C PRO A 10 10.20 -1.32 -5.10
N LEU A 11 10.02 -2.65 -5.17
CA LEU A 11 8.71 -3.25 -5.45
C LEU A 11 7.72 -3.03 -4.31
N VAL A 12 8.17 -3.18 -3.06
CA VAL A 12 7.31 -2.99 -1.88
C VAL A 12 7.02 -1.50 -1.66
N VAL A 13 7.99 -0.62 -1.91
CA VAL A 13 7.78 0.83 -1.90
C VAL A 13 6.75 1.23 -2.95
N HIS A 14 6.82 0.72 -4.18
CA HIS A 14 5.83 1.00 -5.22
C HIS A 14 4.42 0.57 -4.80
N ALA A 15 4.29 -0.61 -4.19
CA ALA A 15 3.01 -1.07 -3.66
C ALA A 15 2.45 -0.08 -2.62
N ALA A 16 3.26 0.37 -1.65
CA ALA A 16 2.83 1.35 -0.65
C ALA A 16 2.43 2.69 -1.27
N VAL A 17 3.26 3.23 -2.17
CA VAL A 17 3.06 4.54 -2.82
C VAL A 17 1.85 4.56 -3.75
N VAL A 18 1.40 3.41 -4.27
CA VAL A 18 0.20 3.33 -5.12
C VAL A 18 -1.06 3.00 -4.30
N LEU A 19 -0.97 2.02 -3.39
CA LEU A 19 -2.14 1.55 -2.63
C LEU A 19 -2.65 2.59 -1.62
N VAL A 20 -1.75 3.33 -0.96
CA VAL A 20 -2.14 4.33 0.04
C VAL A 20 -2.92 5.49 -0.59
N PRO A 21 -2.47 6.13 -1.70
CA PRO A 21 -3.27 7.14 -2.38
C PRO A 21 -4.57 6.62 -2.96
N LEU A 22 -4.59 5.39 -3.52
CA LEU A 22 -5.83 4.77 -4.00
C LEU A 22 -6.85 4.58 -2.87
N ALA A 23 -6.40 4.13 -1.70
CA ALA A 23 -7.26 4.00 -0.53
C ALA A 23 -7.80 5.37 -0.08
N ALA A 24 -6.96 6.41 -0.06
CA ALA A 24 -7.37 7.77 0.31
C ALA A 24 -8.43 8.34 -0.67
N LEU A 25 -8.19 8.23 -1.98
CA LEU A 25 -9.14 8.66 -3.00
C LEU A 25 -10.44 7.86 -2.94
N GLY A 26 -10.35 6.54 -2.77
CA GLY A 26 -11.50 5.67 -2.61
C GLY A 26 -12.32 6.04 -1.37
N ALA A 27 -11.67 6.37 -0.25
CA ALA A 27 -12.34 6.83 0.97
C ALA A 27 -13.11 8.15 0.73
N LEU A 28 -12.52 9.09 -0.02
CA LEU A 28 -13.20 10.34 -0.40
C LEU A 28 -14.43 10.07 -1.27
N VAL A 29 -14.34 9.17 -2.25
CA VAL A 29 -15.46 8.79 -3.11
C VAL A 29 -16.59 8.14 -2.30
N VAL A 30 -16.25 7.19 -1.42
CA VAL A 30 -17.22 6.49 -0.57
C VAL A 30 -17.83 7.42 0.50
N LEU A 31 -17.10 8.45 0.93
CA LEU A 31 -17.59 9.49 1.83
C LEU A 31 -18.59 10.41 1.12
N ALA A 32 -18.27 10.85 -0.10
CA ALA A 32 -19.11 11.77 -0.87
C ALA A 32 -20.35 11.08 -1.48
N TRP A 33 -20.30 9.77 -1.72
CA TRP A 33 -21.35 9.06 -2.44
C TRP A 33 -21.82 7.79 -1.73
N ALA A 34 -22.97 7.88 -1.03
CA ALA A 34 -23.54 6.78 -0.25
C ALA A 34 -23.78 5.50 -1.06
N ARG A 35 -24.19 5.60 -2.34
CA ARG A 35 -24.37 4.44 -3.24
C ARG A 35 -23.05 3.72 -3.55
N ALA A 36 -21.94 4.46 -3.62
CA ALA A 36 -20.61 3.90 -3.85
C ALA A 36 -20.09 3.18 -2.60
N ARG A 37 -20.49 3.60 -1.40
CA ARG A 37 -20.14 2.96 -0.13
C ARG A 37 -20.51 1.48 -0.09
N ASP A 38 -21.76 1.16 -0.43
CA ASP A 38 -22.27 -0.21 -0.29
C ASP A 38 -21.56 -1.21 -1.21
N ARG A 39 -21.04 -0.76 -2.36
CA ARG A 39 -20.30 -1.63 -3.30
C ARG A 39 -18.80 -1.58 -3.15
N TYR A 40 -18.23 -0.40 -2.97
CA TYR A 40 -16.78 -0.18 -3.05
C TYR A 40 -16.12 0.06 -1.68
N GLY A 41 -16.89 0.22 -0.61
CA GLY A 41 -16.34 0.43 0.74
C GLY A 41 -15.36 -0.65 1.16
N TRP A 42 -15.65 -1.92 0.85
CA TRP A 42 -14.74 -3.03 1.12
C TRP A 42 -13.43 -2.95 0.31
N LEU A 43 -13.47 -2.52 -0.96
CA LEU A 43 -12.25 -2.33 -1.76
C LEU A 43 -11.35 -1.25 -1.16
N VAL A 44 -11.93 -0.16 -0.68
CA VAL A 44 -11.19 0.92 -0.01
C VAL A 44 -10.47 0.39 1.23
N VAL A 45 -11.16 -0.42 2.05
CA VAL A 45 -10.57 -1.06 3.23
C VAL A 45 -9.45 -2.01 2.83
N ALA A 46 -9.66 -2.84 1.81
CA ALA A 46 -8.65 -3.78 1.32
C ALA A 46 -7.38 -3.04 0.85
N PHE A 47 -7.52 -1.97 0.08
CA PHE A 47 -6.39 -1.14 -0.33
C PHE A 47 -5.70 -0.44 0.85
N ALA A 48 -6.46 0.03 1.83
CA ALA A 48 -5.89 0.65 3.03
C ALA A 48 -5.05 -0.34 3.84
N VAL A 49 -5.57 -1.54 4.08
CA VAL A 49 -4.87 -2.60 4.82
C VAL A 49 -3.63 -3.06 4.06
N ALA A 50 -3.76 -3.31 2.76
CA ALA A 50 -2.64 -3.72 1.91
C ALA A 50 -1.55 -2.62 1.82
N GLY A 51 -1.96 -1.36 1.67
CA GLY A 51 -1.05 -0.21 1.65
C GLY A 51 -0.32 -0.02 2.97
N ALA A 52 -1.01 -0.17 4.10
CA ALA A 52 -0.38 -0.11 5.43
C ALA A 52 0.63 -1.26 5.64
N GLY A 53 0.26 -2.48 5.26
CA GLY A 53 1.16 -3.63 5.31
C GLY A 53 2.40 -3.41 4.43
N ALA A 54 2.21 -2.95 3.20
CA ALA A 54 3.30 -2.63 2.27
C ALA A 54 4.22 -1.54 2.85
N ALA A 55 3.68 -0.50 3.49
CA ALA A 55 4.48 0.56 4.11
C ALA A 55 5.36 0.03 5.27
N VAL A 56 4.83 -0.87 6.11
CA VAL A 56 5.60 -1.51 7.18
C VAL A 56 6.73 -2.37 6.60
N VAL A 57 6.43 -3.21 5.60
CA VAL A 57 7.44 -4.05 4.95
C VAL A 57 8.48 -3.19 4.21
N ALA A 58 8.07 -2.09 3.60
CA ALA A 58 8.99 -1.13 2.96
C ALA A 58 9.96 -0.55 3.99
N ARG A 59 9.45 -0.11 5.15
CA ARG A 59 10.30 0.42 6.23
C ARG A 59 11.30 -0.64 6.73
N LEU A 60 10.83 -1.83 7.06
CA LEU A 60 11.68 -2.90 7.59
C LEU A 60 12.76 -3.34 6.57
N SER A 61 12.40 -3.41 5.29
CA SER A 61 13.36 -3.73 4.22
C SER A 61 14.37 -2.61 3.97
N GLY A 62 13.98 -1.35 4.18
CA GLY A 62 14.87 -0.19 4.09
C GLY A 62 15.88 -0.12 5.24
N GLU A 63 15.44 -0.39 6.46
CA GLU A 63 16.34 -0.47 7.63
C GLU A 63 17.35 -1.61 7.47
N ALA A 64 16.93 -2.77 6.98
CA ALA A 64 17.82 -3.89 6.67
C ALA A 64 18.83 -3.57 5.55
N LEU A 65 18.44 -2.79 4.54
CA LEU A 65 19.33 -2.34 3.47
C LEU A 65 20.36 -1.32 3.98
N ALA A 66 19.91 -0.36 4.79
CA ALA A 66 20.78 0.66 5.38
C ALA A 66 21.80 0.07 6.36
N ALA A 67 21.46 -1.01 7.07
CA ALA A 67 22.35 -1.70 7.99
C ALA A 67 23.34 -2.67 7.31
N GLY A 68 23.13 -2.98 6.02
CA GLY A 68 23.98 -3.88 5.22
C GLY A 68 25.02 -3.17 4.36
N LEU A 69 25.05 -1.83 4.37
CA LEU A 69 26.08 -0.96 3.81
C LEU A 69 26.88 -0.31 4.95
#